data_AF-A0AAU3LQQ5-F1
#
_entry.id   AF-A0AAU3LQQ5-F1
#
_cell.length_a   1.000
_cell.length_b   1.000
_cell.length_c   1.000
_cell.angle_alpha   90.00
_cell.angle_beta   90.00
_cell.angle_gamma   90.00
#
_symmetry.space_group_name_H-M   'P 1'
#
loop_
_entity.id
_entity.type
_entity.pdbx_description
1 polymer ?
#
loop_
_entity_poly.entity_id
_entity_poly.type
_entity_poly.pdbx_seq_one_letter_code
_entity_poly.pdbx_strand_id
1 'polypeptide(L)'
;MSVDDLPDNVVSIFDKAQQAEGRRRMVEVWEAAYLQQGQSLTDKSTADSLRVAVDVMTLLLNGAAAGDVIDEGQRDRLLAIFQIGHVAADEFQS
;
A
#
# COMPACT_ATOMS: atom_id res chain seq x y z
N MET A 1 19.28 0.49 38.48
CA MET A 1 17.88 0.88 38.23
C MET A 1 17.50 0.25 36.91
N SER A 2 16.53 -0.67 36.92
CA SER A 2 16.09 -1.46 35.76
C SER A 2 15.26 -0.61 34.81
N VAL A 3 15.19 -1.03 33.55
CA VAL A 3 14.63 -0.29 32.40
C VAL A 3 13.10 -0.51 32.27
N ASP A 4 12.44 -1.01 33.33
CA ASP A 4 11.08 -1.55 33.28
C ASP A 4 9.95 -0.53 33.56
N ASP A 5 10.25 0.77 33.61
CA ASP A 5 9.29 1.82 33.98
C ASP A 5 8.89 2.76 32.80
N LEU A 6 8.88 2.28 31.56
CA LEU A 6 8.34 3.06 30.43
C LEU A 6 6.89 2.61 30.12
N PRO A 7 5.92 3.54 30.05
CA PRO A 7 4.52 3.20 29.81
C PRO A 7 4.29 2.61 28.41
N ASP A 8 3.45 1.56 28.36
CA ASP A 8 3.13 0.68 27.20
C ASP A 8 2.50 1.37 25.96
N ASN A 9 2.42 2.71 25.95
CA ASN A 9 1.73 3.49 24.92
C ASN A 9 2.67 4.36 24.06
N VAL A 10 3.99 4.21 24.19
CA VAL A 10 4.94 4.87 23.28
C VAL A 10 5.12 4.00 22.05
N VAL A 11 4.22 4.13 21.06
CA VAL A 11 4.51 3.67 19.69
C VAL A 11 5.75 4.42 19.22
N SER A 12 6.86 3.69 19.12
CA SER A 12 8.18 4.22 18.85
C SER A 12 8.16 5.12 17.62
N ILE A 13 8.70 6.33 17.74
CA ILE A 13 8.81 7.30 16.63
C ILE A 13 9.64 6.70 15.48
N PHE A 14 10.50 5.74 15.79
CA PHE A 14 11.26 4.94 14.80
C PHE A 14 10.36 4.06 13.92
N ASP A 15 9.21 3.61 14.42
CA ASP A 15 8.25 2.80 13.66
C ASP A 15 7.58 3.65 12.55
N LYS A 16 7.19 4.90 12.86
CA LYS A 16 6.58 5.80 11.88
C LYS A 16 7.52 6.18 10.74
N ALA A 17 8.78 6.42 11.04
CA ALA A 17 9.80 6.77 10.03
C ALA A 17 10.10 5.57 9.11
N GLN A 18 10.24 4.37 9.67
CA GLN A 18 10.43 3.15 8.89
C GLN A 18 9.20 2.80 8.05
N GLN A 19 7.99 3.01 8.58
CA GLN A 19 6.76 2.84 7.81
C GLN A 19 6.64 3.85 6.68
N ALA A 20 7.04 5.10 6.88
CA ALA A 20 7.03 6.12 5.83
C ALA A 20 8.03 5.76 4.71
N GLU A 21 9.23 5.33 5.07
CA GLU A 21 10.24 4.85 4.13
C GLU A 21 9.76 3.60 3.37
N GLY A 22 9.15 2.64 4.07
CA GLY A 22 8.57 1.44 3.46
C GLY A 22 7.43 1.77 2.47
N ARG A 23 6.56 2.73 2.82
CA ARG A 23 5.51 3.23 1.92
C ARG A 23 6.10 3.86 0.68
N ARG A 24 7.12 4.72 0.83
CA ARG A 24 7.79 5.38 -0.29
C ARG A 24 8.43 4.38 -1.25
N ARG A 25 9.14 3.38 -0.73
CA ARG A 25 9.70 2.30 -1.57
C ARG A 25 8.62 1.55 -2.34
N MET A 26 7.45 1.34 -1.73
CA MET A 26 6.34 0.68 -2.43
C MET A 26 5.74 1.55 -3.52
N VAL A 27 5.65 2.87 -3.33
CA VAL A 27 5.27 3.82 -4.40
C VAL A 27 6.26 3.74 -5.57
N GLU A 28 7.56 3.71 -5.29
CA GLU A 28 8.60 3.57 -6.32
C GLU A 28 8.52 2.23 -7.07
N VAL A 29 8.17 1.15 -6.39
CA VAL A 29 7.94 -0.17 -7.02
C VAL A 29 6.74 -0.13 -7.98
N TRP A 30 5.67 0.57 -7.62
CA TRP A 30 4.53 0.76 -8.52
C TRP A 30 4.95 1.49 -9.80
N GLU A 31 5.67 2.60 -9.68
CA GLU A 31 6.18 3.32 -10.86
C GLU A 31 7.11 2.45 -11.71
N ALA A 32 8.04 1.73 -11.07
CA ALA A 32 8.95 0.83 -11.77
C ALA A 32 8.20 -0.26 -12.57
N ALA A 33 7.10 -0.80 -12.03
CA ALA A 33 6.29 -1.80 -12.73
C ALA A 33 5.58 -1.25 -13.98
N TYR A 34 5.15 0.01 -13.96
CA TYR A 34 4.59 0.68 -15.14
C TYR A 34 5.67 1.05 -16.15
N LEU A 35 6.84 1.53 -15.69
CA LEU A 35 7.97 1.85 -16.56
C LEU A 35 8.47 0.63 -17.33
N GLN A 36 8.46 -0.56 -16.73
CA GLN A 36 8.77 -1.82 -17.42
C GLN A 36 7.83 -2.13 -18.59
N GLN A 37 6.62 -1.57 -18.58
CA GLN A 37 5.61 -1.72 -19.63
C GLN A 37 5.61 -0.54 -20.61
N GLY A 38 6.56 0.40 -20.47
CA GLY A 38 6.64 1.61 -21.29
C GLY A 38 5.61 2.68 -20.92
N GLN A 39 5.02 2.61 -19.72
CA GLN A 39 4.06 3.56 -19.18
C GLN A 39 4.65 4.27 -17.95
N SER A 40 4.07 5.37 -17.50
CA SER A 40 4.50 6.05 -16.27
C SER A 40 3.29 6.58 -15.52
N LEU A 41 3.30 6.49 -14.20
CA LEU A 41 2.29 7.08 -13.32
C LEU A 41 2.35 8.60 -13.31
N THR A 42 3.34 9.23 -13.94
CA THR A 42 3.31 10.68 -14.24
C THR A 42 2.28 11.01 -15.33
N ASP A 43 1.97 10.07 -16.22
CA ASP A 43 0.87 10.22 -17.16
C ASP A 43 -0.47 10.00 -16.46
N LYS A 44 -1.39 10.96 -16.63
CA LYS A 44 -2.69 10.97 -15.97
C LYS A 44 -3.52 9.73 -16.31
N SER A 45 -3.50 9.31 -17.58
CA SER A 45 -4.32 8.16 -18.02
C SER A 45 -3.84 6.85 -17.38
N THR A 46 -2.53 6.72 -17.22
CA THR A 46 -1.89 5.60 -16.53
C THR A 46 -2.22 5.60 -15.04
N ALA A 47 -2.12 6.76 -14.38
CA ALA A 47 -2.49 6.90 -12.97
C ALA A 47 -3.98 6.61 -12.72
N ASP A 48 -4.87 7.12 -13.57
CA ASP A 48 -6.32 6.85 -13.50
C ASP A 48 -6.61 5.35 -13.71
N SER A 49 -5.89 4.70 -14.63
CA SER A 49 -5.98 3.25 -14.83
C SER A 49 -5.56 2.47 -13.57
N LEU A 50 -4.49 2.88 -12.89
CA LEU A 50 -4.05 2.26 -11.64
C LEU A 50 -5.13 2.38 -10.55
N ARG A 51 -5.74 3.56 -10.38
CA ARG A 51 -6.81 3.78 -9.39
C ARG A 51 -7.96 2.80 -9.60
N VAL A 52 -8.44 2.68 -10.84
CA VAL A 52 -9.53 1.75 -11.19
C VAL A 52 -9.13 0.30 -10.93
N ALA A 53 -7.91 -0.09 -11.31
CA ALA A 53 -7.43 -1.45 -11.08
C ALA A 53 -7.38 -1.79 -9.58
N VAL A 54 -6.89 -0.88 -8.75
CA VAL A 54 -6.84 -1.04 -7.29
C VAL A 54 -8.24 -1.18 -6.68
N ASP A 55 -9.21 -0.39 -7.14
CA ASP A 55 -10.60 -0.47 -6.67
C ASP A 55 -11.24 -1.81 -7.02
N VAL A 56 -11.05 -2.27 -8.26
CA VAL A 56 -11.54 -3.59 -8.70
C VAL A 56 -10.89 -4.71 -7.89
N MET A 57 -9.58 -4.68 -7.69
CA MET A 57 -8.87 -5.68 -6.90
C MET A 57 -9.35 -5.70 -5.44
N THR A 58 -9.63 -4.53 -4.86
CA THR A 58 -10.19 -4.41 -3.51
C THR A 58 -11.55 -5.12 -3.39
N LEU A 59 -12.43 -4.94 -4.38
CA LEU A 59 -13.72 -5.63 -4.43
C LEU A 59 -13.54 -7.16 -4.53
N LEU A 60 -12.62 -7.62 -5.38
CA LEU A 60 -12.35 -9.05 -5.55
C LEU A 60 -11.81 -9.71 -4.28
N LEU A 61 -10.89 -9.05 -3.58
CA LEU A 61 -10.33 -9.54 -2.32
C LEU A 61 -11.38 -9.66 -1.21
N ASN A 62 -12.27 -8.67 -1.12
CA ASN A 62 -13.39 -8.71 -0.18
C ASN A 62 -14.35 -9.87 -0.49
N GLY A 63 -14.65 -10.10 -1.77
CA GLY A 63 -15.44 -11.24 -2.21
C GLY A 63 -14.77 -12.59 -1.90
N ALA A 64 -13.47 -12.70 -2.14
CA ALA A 64 -12.69 -13.91 -1.85
C ALA A 64 -12.67 -14.24 -0.35
N ALA A 65 -12.53 -13.22 0.50
CA ALA A 65 -12.59 -13.39 1.95
C ALA A 65 -14.00 -13.79 2.43
N ALA A 66 -15.05 -13.17 1.88
CA ALA A 66 -16.43 -13.52 2.20
C ALA A 66 -16.83 -14.94 1.76
N GLY A 67 -16.13 -15.49 0.76
CA GLY A 67 -16.29 -16.87 0.29
C GLY A 67 -15.32 -17.87 0.92
N ASP A 68 -14.60 -17.49 1.98
CA ASP A 68 -13.59 -18.32 2.68
C ASP A 68 -12.46 -18.85 1.76
N VAL A 69 -12.22 -18.21 0.61
CA VAL A 69 -11.14 -18.58 -0.33
C VAL A 69 -9.78 -18.12 0.21
N ILE A 70 -9.77 -16.99 0.91
CA ILE A 70 -8.63 -16.44 1.63
C ILE A 70 -9.06 -16.09 3.06
N ASP A 71 -8.13 -16.18 4.00
CA ASP A 71 -8.38 -15.73 5.36
C ASP A 71 -8.31 -14.19 5.48
N GLU A 72 -8.84 -13.67 6.60
CA GLU A 72 -8.87 -12.22 6.88
C GLU A 72 -7.46 -11.61 6.91
N GLY A 73 -6.47 -12.31 7.45
CA GLY A 73 -5.09 -11.83 7.47
C GLY A 73 -4.45 -11.76 6.08
N GLN A 74 -4.78 -12.69 5.18
CA GLN A 74 -4.39 -12.66 3.77
C GLN A 74 -5.05 -11.49 3.05
N ARG A 75 -6.37 -11.28 3.24
CA ARG A 75 -7.09 -10.13 2.71
C ARG A 75 -6.43 -8.82 3.12
N ASP A 76 -6.19 -8.62 4.41
CA ASP A 76 -5.67 -7.36 4.94
C ASP A 76 -4.25 -7.06 4.45
N ARG A 77 -3.38 -8.08 4.36
CA ARG A 77 -2.05 -7.94 3.77
C ARG A 77 -2.10 -7.53 2.30
N LEU A 78 -3.01 -8.12 1.52
CA LEU A 78 -3.15 -7.78 0.11
C LEU A 78 -3.73 -6.37 -0.07
N LEU A 79 -4.76 -6.01 0.71
CA LEU A 79 -5.34 -4.67 0.70
C LEU A 79 -4.31 -3.60 1.07
N ALA A 80 -3.42 -3.86 2.03
CA ALA A 80 -2.35 -2.94 2.38
C ALA A 80 -1.41 -2.62 1.21
N ILE A 81 -1.11 -3.61 0.36
CA ILE A 81 -0.28 -3.41 -0.86
C ILE A 81 -1.05 -2.59 -1.89
N PHE A 82 -2.31 -2.93 -2.14
CA PHE A 82 -3.13 -2.25 -3.15
C PHE A 82 -3.47 -0.80 -2.76
N GLN A 83 -3.68 -0.52 -1.48
CA GLN A 83 -3.88 0.85 -0.98
C GLN A 83 -2.68 1.76 -1.24
N ILE A 84 -1.44 1.22 -1.21
CA ILE A 84 -0.26 2.00 -1.61
C ILE A 84 -0.28 2.30 -3.12
N GLY A 85 -0.94 1.48 -3.93
CA GLY A 85 -1.17 1.78 -5.35
C GLY A 85 -1.98 3.05 -5.59
N HIS A 86 -3.00 3.33 -4.76
CA HIS A 86 -3.71 4.62 -4.77
C HIS A 86 -2.78 5.79 -4.43
N VAL A 87 -1.98 5.64 -3.36
CA VAL A 87 -1.00 6.66 -2.97
C VAL A 87 -0.01 6.92 -4.10
N ALA A 88 0.48 5.88 -4.76
CA ALA A 88 1.39 6.01 -5.90
C ALA A 88 0.72 6.76 -7.06
N ALA A 89 -0.53 6.43 -7.39
CA ALA A 89 -1.27 7.13 -8.45
C ALA A 89 -1.48 8.62 -8.14
N ASP A 90 -1.56 9.02 -6.87
CA ASP A 90 -1.77 10.41 -6.45
C ASP A 90 -0.46 11.19 -6.31
N GLU A 91 0.61 10.57 -5.80
CA GLU A 91 1.88 11.24 -5.51
C GLU A 91 2.57 11.77 -6.78
N PHE A 92 2.46 11.07 -7.90
CA PHE A 92 3.02 11.50 -9.19
C PHE A 92 2.15 12.52 -9.94
N GLN A 93 0.98 12.88 -9.40
CA GLN A 93 0.04 13.83 -10.01
C GLN A 93 0.01 15.19 -9.30
N SER A 94 0.79 15.35 -8.23
CA SER A 94 0.91 16.54 -7.38
C SER A 94 1.98 17.51 -7.90
#